data_AF-N8WWL5-F1
#
_entry.id   AF-N8WWL5-F1
#
_cell.length_a   1.000
_cell.length_b   1.000
_cell.length_c   1.000
_cell.angle_alpha   90.00
_cell.angle_beta   90.00
_cell.angle_gamma   90.00
#
_symmetry.space_group_name_H-M   'P 1'
#
loop_
_entity.id
_entity.type
_entity.pdbx_description
1 polymer ?
#
loop_
_entity_poly.entity_id
_entity_poly.type
_entity_poly.pdbx_seq_one_letter_code
_entity_poly.pdbx_strand_id
1 'polypeptide(L)' 'MKKHYRVHPLMSEAFIIWLTHLGYKAVVSAGGVQFYNTATGKGFPRNVMIMANGRLNKAATELFEEFKGHDPFEVAA' A
#
# COMPACT_ATOMS: atom_id res chain seq x y z
N MET A 1 22.22 -4.66 13.46
CA MET A 1 21.02 -3.83 13.17
C MET A 1 20.50 -4.20 11.78
N LYS A 2 19.28 -4.73 11.66
CA LYS A 2 18.68 -4.96 10.33
C LYS A 2 18.45 -3.59 9.69
N LYS A 3 19.13 -3.31 8.56
CA LYS A 3 18.94 -2.07 7.81
C LYS A 3 17.44 -1.91 7.54
N HIS A 4 16.85 -0.81 8.03
CA HIS A 4 15.46 -0.48 7.70
C HIS A 4 15.39 -0.29 6.18
N TYR A 5 14.88 -1.29 5.47
CA TYR A 5 14.71 -1.22 4.03
C TYR A 5 13.63 -0.18 3.76
N ARG A 6 14.02 0.98 3.24
CA ARG A 6 13.07 1.96 2.74
C ARG A 6 12.52 1.43 1.43
N VAL A 7 11.20 1.36 1.30
CA VAL A 7 10.57 1.09 0.02
C VAL A 7 11.00 2.19 -0.95
N HIS A 8 11.35 1.81 -2.18
CA HIS A 8 11.73 2.76 -3.22
C HIS A 8 10.57 3.73 -3.50
N PRO A 9 10.78 5.05 -3.70
CA PRO A 9 9.69 6.01 -3.92
C PRO A 9 8.73 5.61 -5.04
N LEU A 10 9.25 5.14 -6.19
CA LEU A 10 8.42 4.65 -7.31
C LEU A 10 7.57 3.42 -6.93
N MET A 11 8.09 2.54 -6.06
CA MET A 11 7.31 1.40 -5.54
C MET A 11 6.19 1.86 -4.62
N SER A 12 6.43 2.91 -3.83
CA SER A 12 5.41 3.48 -2.96
C SER A 12 4.29 4.12 -3.77
N GLU A 13 4.62 4.88 -4.83
CA GLU A 13 3.62 5.48 -5.73
C GLU A 13 2.82 4.40 -6.48
N ALA A 14 3.49 3.42 -7.07
CA ALA A 14 2.83 2.31 -7.76
C ALA A 14 1.93 1.49 -6.82
N PHE A 15 2.36 1.26 -5.58
CA PHE A 15 1.53 0.61 -4.56
C PHE A 15 0.27 1.42 -4.24
N ILE A 16 0.37 2.75 -4.09
CA ILE A 16 -0.78 3.62 -3.85
C ILE A 16 -1.76 3.55 -5.03
N ILE A 17 -1.25 3.59 -6.27
CA ILE A 17 -2.07 3.46 -7.48
C ILE A 17 -2.79 2.11 -7.50
N TRP A 18 -2.10 1.02 -7.18
CA TRP A 18 -2.70 -0.30 -7.10
C TRP A 18 -3.80 -0.39 -6.03
N LEU A 19 -3.60 0.20 -4.84
CA LEU A 19 -4.65 0.29 -3.82
C LEU A 19 -5.90 1.03 -4.33
N THR A 20 -5.74 2.10 -5.12
CA THR A 20 -6.90 2.80 -5.72
C THR A 20 -7.63 1.94 -6.74
N HIS A 21 -6.93 1.11 -7.52
CA HIS A 21 -7.55 0.16 -8.47
C HIS A 21 -8.36 -0.92 -7.76
N LEU A 22 -7.92 -1.35 -6.57
CA LEU A 22 -8.68 -2.27 -5.70
C LEU A 22 -9.91 -1.63 -5.02
N GLY A 23 -10.15 -0.34 -5.21
CA GLY A 23 -11.28 0.38 -4.62
C GLY A 23 -11.04 0.91 -3.21
N TYR A 24 -9.78 1.07 -2.80
CA TYR A 24 -9.47 1.85 -1.61
C TYR A 24 -9.53 3.35 -1.90
N LYS A 25 -10.09 4.10 -0.95
CA LYS A 25 -9.99 5.55 -0.89
C LYS A 25 -8.95 5.94 0.16
N ALA A 26 -8.24 7.03 -0.08
CA ALA A 26 -7.19 7.53 0.80
C ALA A 26 -7.67 8.75 1.60
N VAL A 27 -7.34 8.79 2.89
CA VAL A 27 -7.38 10.00 3.72
C VAL A 27 -5.95 10.33 4.16
N VAL A 28 -5.51 11.54 3.87
CA VAL A 28 -4.20 12.04 4.31
C VAL A 28 -4.35 12.78 5.63
N SER A 29 -3.45 12.50 6.57
CA SER A 29 -3.39 13.15 7.88
C SER A 29 -1.94 13.39 8.30
N ALA A 30 -1.73 14.11 9.41
CA ALA A 30 -0.40 14.28 10.00
C ALA A 30 0.29 12.95 10.37
N GLY A 31 -0.49 11.89 10.66
CA GLY A 31 0.03 10.56 10.97
C GLY A 31 0.45 9.73 9.76
N GLY A 32 0.11 10.16 8.55
CA GLY A 32 0.30 9.43 7.30
C GLY A 32 -0.99 9.31 6.49
N VAL A 33 -1.03 8.33 5.59
CA VAL A 33 -2.14 8.04 4.69
C VAL A 33 -2.88 6.78 5.14
N GLN A 34 -4.18 6.91 5.37
CA GLN A 34 -5.06 5.80 5.70
C GLN A 34 -5.91 5.43 4.49
N PHE A 35 -6.06 4.14 4.24
CA PHE A 35 -6.81 3.59 3.13
C PHE A 35 -8.02 2.82 3.65
N TYR A 36 -9.20 3.15 3.13
CA TYR A 36 -10.46 2.52 3.47
C TYR A 36 -11.10 1.94 2.22
N ASN A 37 -11.46 0.65 2.28
CA ASN A 37 -12.13 -0.01 1.19
C ASN A 37 -13.60 0.45 1.12
N THR A 38 -14.10 0.75 -0.08
CA THR A 38 -15.51 1.16 -0.25
C THR A 38 -16.46 0.00 -0.56
N ALA A 39 -15.94 -1.17 -0.90
CA ALA A 39 -16.71 -2.39 -1.08
C ALA A 39 -16.93 -3.09 0.27
N THR A 40 -18.19 -3.37 0.58
CA THR A 40 -18.60 -4.20 1.73
C THR A 40 -18.49 -5.68 1.35
N GLY A 41 -17.26 -6.18 1.17
CA GLY A 41 -16.97 -7.58 0.83
C GLY A 41 -15.96 -8.21 1.80
N LYS A 42 -16.08 -9.53 2.05
CA LYS A 42 -15.05 -10.30 2.77
C LYS A 42 -13.82 -10.42 1.85
N GLY A 43 -12.63 -10.07 2.36
CA GLY A 43 -11.36 -10.24 1.63
C GLY A 43 -10.49 -8.99 1.56
N PHE A 44 -11.02 -7.81 1.87
CA PHE A 44 -10.22 -6.57 1.88
C PHE A 44 -9.84 -6.15 3.30
N PRO A 45 -8.53 -6.12 3.62
CA PRO A 45 -8.06 -5.64 4.92
C PRO A 45 -8.56 -4.24 5.25
N ARG A 46 -9.05 -4.04 6.47
CA ARG A 46 -9.37 -2.71 7.00
C ARG A 46 -8.13 -2.08 7.60
N ASN A 47 -8.17 -0.76 7.80
CA ASN A 47 -7.11 0.00 8.46
C ASN A 47 -5.75 -0.17 7.74
N VAL A 48 -5.73 -0.08 6.42
CA VAL A 48 -4.48 -0.08 5.65
C VAL A 48 -3.83 1.29 5.84
N MET A 49 -2.59 1.36 6.34
CA MET A 49 -1.96 2.65 6.65
C MET A 49 -0.49 2.70 6.22
N ILE A 50 -0.15 3.79 5.54
CA ILE A 50 1.23 4.22 5.28
C ILE A 50 1.51 5.38 6.24
N MET A 51 2.37 5.16 7.22
CA MET A 51 2.74 6.17 8.21
C MET A 51 3.53 7.31 7.56
N ALA A 52 3.52 8.49 8.19
CA ALA A 52 4.26 9.67 7.69
C ALA A 52 5.77 9.44 7.51
N ASN A 53 6.35 8.46 8.21
CA ASN A 53 7.74 8.05 8.08
C ASN A 53 7.98 6.96 7.00
N GLY A 54 6.96 6.66 6.19
CA GLY A 54 6.99 5.63 5.14
C GLY A 54 6.83 4.20 5.63
N ARG A 55 6.61 3.96 6.94
CA ARG A 55 6.37 2.61 7.46
C ARG A 55 4.96 2.14 7.12
N LEU A 56 4.86 0.88 6.72
CA LEU A 56 3.60 0.19 6.54
C LEU A 56 3.15 -0.41 7.89
N ASN A 57 1.84 -0.37 8.15
CA ASN A 57 1.27 -1.21 9.21
C ASN A 57 1.03 -2.64 8.70
N LYS A 58 0.59 -3.55 9.58
CA LYS A 58 0.44 -4.97 9.24
C LYS A 58 -0.42 -5.21 7.99
N ALA A 59 -1.60 -4.58 7.91
CA ALA A 59 -2.50 -4.71 6.77
C ALA A 59 -1.88 -4.18 5.47
N ALA A 60 -1.20 -3.03 5.54
CA ALA A 60 -0.49 -2.48 4.38
C ALA A 60 0.71 -3.35 3.97
N THR A 61 1.39 -4.00 4.91
CA THR A 61 2.47 -4.96 4.61
C THR A 61 1.96 -6.19 3.88
N GLU A 62 0.86 -6.79 4.33
CA GLU A 62 0.25 -7.96 3.65
C GLU A 62 -0.11 -7.63 2.20
N LEU A 63 -0.75 -6.48 1.98
CA LEU A 63 -1.07 -5.98 0.64
C LEU A 63 0.17 -5.63 -0.19
N PHE A 64 1.22 -5.10 0.44
CA PHE A 64 2.46 -4.76 -0.27
C PHE A 64 3.22 -6.01 -0.74
N GLU A 65 3.18 -7.10 0.04
CA GLU A 65 3.74 -8.38 -0.39
C GLU A 65 2.98 -8.97 -1.58
N GLU A 66 1.64 -8.88 -1.59
CA GLU A 66 0.81 -9.26 -2.74
C GLU A 66 1.12 -8.39 -3.97
N PHE A 67 1.19 -7.06 -3.78
CA PHE A 67 1.55 -6.09 -4.81
C PHE A 67 2.87 -6.43 -5.52
N LYS A 68 3.90 -6.82 -4.78
CA LYS A 68 5.20 -7.22 -5.37
C LYS A 68 5.11 -8.42 -6.30
N GLY A 69 4.11 -9.29 -6.11
CA GLY A 69 3.87 -10.44 -6.98
C GLY A 69 3.35 -10.07 -8.37
N HIS A 70 2.89 -8.84 -8.57
CA HIS A 70 2.37 -8.34 -9.85
C HIS A 70 3.43 -7.74 -10.78
N ASP A 71 4.71 -7.82 -10.41
CA ASP A 71 5.84 -7.19 -11.10
C ASP A 71 5.51 -5.79 -11.67
N PRO A 72 5.31 -4.80 -10.79
CA PRO A 72 4.74 -3.50 -11.16
C PRO A 72 5.61 -2.67 -12.12
N PHE A 73 6.80 -3.14 -12.48
CA PHE A 73 7.71 -2.49 -13.41
C PHE A 73 8.09 -3.34 -14.62
N GLU A 74 7.63 -4.59 -14.72
CA GLU A 74 7.66 -5.30 -16.00
C GLU A 74 6.61 -4.64 -16.91
N VAL A 75 7.09 -3.81 -17.82
CA VAL A 75 6.31 -3.25 -18.92
C VAL A 75 5.80 -4.43 -19.74
N ALA A 76 4.48 -4.60 -19.84
CA ALA A 76 3.87 -5.52 -20.79
C ALA A 76 4.49 -5.28 -22.17
N ALA A 77 5.24 -6.26 -22.67
CA ALA A 77 5.87 -6.24 -23.98
C ALA A 77 4.85 -6.31 -25.10
#